data_AF-A0A961JCG3-F1
#
_entry.id   AF-A0A961JCG3-F1
#
_cell.length_a   1.000
_cell.length_b   1.000
_cell.length_c   1.000
_cell.angle_alpha   90.00
_cell.angle_beta   90.00
_cell.angle_gamma   90.00
#
_symmetry.space_group_name_H-M   'P 1'
#
loop_
_entity.id
_entity.type
_entity.pdbx_description
1 polymer ?
#
loop_
_entity_poly.entity_id
_entity_poly.type
_entity_poly.pdbx_seq_one_letter_code
_entity_poly.pdbx_strand_id
1 'polypeptide(L)'
;MSSIDETGGRFSGPHKEVQSAPAPRVNCFTPGTLISTPRGEVPIERIGVGDTIVTRDNGVQEVRWIGRKTLSGPALRFDTRLHPVRIRAGALGPDLPARDLCVSPNHRLLLVGEHPELDAGESEVFVSAKHLLGTRGVERVEPVEVTYLHLMFDRHEVVLSEGAWTESFHPTDEALDAAGEASRDELFELFPELRDAATRRTRRAARRTLAAGEAKRLRA
;
A
#
# COMPACT_ATOMS: atom_id res chain seq x y z
N MET A 1 -16.59 59.61 -25.45
CA MET A 1 -17.91 58.97 -25.30
C MET A 1 -18.11 58.10 -26.52
N SER A 2 -17.69 56.84 -26.44
CA SER A 2 -18.58 55.66 -26.29
C SER A 2 -19.29 55.37 -27.61
N SER A 3 -19.21 54.20 -28.24
CA SER A 3 -19.27 52.86 -27.66
C SER A 3 -18.66 51.85 -28.63
N ILE A 4 -18.05 50.82 -28.05
CA ILE A 4 -17.37 49.70 -28.68
C ILE A 4 -18.41 48.57 -28.83
N ASP A 5 -18.32 47.82 -29.92
CA ASP A 5 -19.03 46.56 -30.18
C ASP A 5 -18.75 45.52 -29.09
N GLU A 6 -19.77 44.82 -28.60
CA GLU A 6 -19.62 43.48 -28.00
C GLU A 6 -20.81 42.59 -28.36
N THR A 7 -20.60 41.77 -29.38
CA THR A 7 -21.40 40.57 -29.67
C THR A 7 -21.06 39.49 -28.65
N GLY A 8 -22.03 39.15 -27.81
CA GLY A 8 -21.92 38.09 -26.81
C GLY A 8 -21.80 36.70 -27.43
N GLY A 9 -20.57 36.22 -27.59
CA GLY A 9 -20.25 34.82 -27.88
C GLY A 9 -20.21 33.98 -26.61
N ARG A 10 -21.25 33.19 -26.35
CA ARG A 10 -21.21 32.12 -25.33
C ARG A 10 -20.24 31.03 -25.79
N PHE A 11 -19.02 31.03 -25.28
CA PHE A 11 -18.12 29.88 -25.37
C PHE A 11 -18.54 28.81 -24.35
N SER A 12 -19.44 27.91 -24.76
CA SER A 12 -19.64 26.62 -24.10
C SER A 12 -18.65 25.61 -24.69
N GLY A 13 -17.40 25.66 -24.24
CA GLY A 13 -16.44 24.58 -24.51
C GLY A 13 -16.78 23.34 -23.69
N PRO A 14 -16.59 22.11 -24.21
CA PRO A 14 -16.84 20.91 -23.44
C PRO A 14 -15.85 20.85 -22.27
N HIS A 15 -16.37 20.79 -21.04
CA HIS A 15 -15.60 20.37 -19.88
C HIS A 15 -15.09 18.94 -20.15
N LYS A 16 -13.82 18.83 -20.58
CA LYS A 16 -13.13 17.55 -20.54
C LYS A 16 -13.05 17.15 -19.06
N GLU A 17 -13.80 16.12 -18.68
CA GLU A 17 -13.52 15.38 -17.46
C GLU A 17 -12.03 15.03 -17.46
N VAL A 18 -11.29 15.68 -16.57
CA VAL A 18 -9.93 15.29 -16.26
C VAL A 18 -10.05 13.93 -15.61
N GLN A 19 -9.83 12.87 -16.38
CA GLN A 19 -9.63 11.53 -15.83
C GLN A 19 -8.48 11.65 -14.84
N SER A 20 -8.80 11.61 -13.55
CA SER A 20 -7.79 11.69 -12.50
C SER A 20 -6.83 10.54 -12.70
N ALA A 21 -5.52 10.83 -12.79
CA ALA A 21 -4.50 9.80 -12.83
C ALA A 21 -4.75 8.76 -11.73
N PRO A 22 -4.53 7.46 -11.99
CA PRO A 22 -4.73 6.43 -10.98
C PRO A 22 -3.90 6.77 -9.73
N ALA A 23 -4.52 6.64 -8.56
CA ALA A 23 -3.83 6.94 -7.30
C ALA A 23 -2.56 6.07 -7.17
N PRO A 24 -1.45 6.65 -6.66
CA PRO A 24 -0.18 5.95 -6.49
C PRO A 24 -0.38 4.62 -5.75
N ARG A 25 0.11 3.52 -6.36
CA ARG A 25 -0.02 2.15 -5.84
C ARG A 25 1.18 1.76 -5.00
N VAL A 26 1.37 2.41 -3.85
CA VAL A 26 2.39 1.94 -2.88
C VAL A 26 1.75 1.28 -1.67
N ASN A 27 2.37 0.19 -1.23
CA ASN A 27 2.06 -0.50 0.02
C ASN A 27 2.93 0.13 1.11
N CYS A 28 2.29 0.78 2.08
CA CYS A 28 3.00 1.46 3.16
C CYS A 28 2.35 1.22 4.51
N PHE A 29 3.16 1.21 5.55
CA PHE A 29 2.72 1.28 6.93
C PHE A 29 2.69 2.74 7.40
N THR A 30 2.02 3.01 8.53
CA THR A 30 2.08 4.30 9.22
C THR A 30 2.95 4.19 10.49
N PRO A 31 3.51 5.30 11.01
CA PRO A 31 4.21 5.28 12.29
C PRO A 31 3.40 4.64 13.41
N GLY A 32 4.09 3.97 14.32
CA GLY A 32 3.51 3.25 15.45
C GLY A 32 3.10 1.81 15.12
N THR A 33 3.02 1.42 13.84
CA THR A 33 2.76 0.03 13.47
C THR A 33 3.88 -0.87 13.98
N LEU A 34 3.51 -1.82 14.84
CA LEU A 34 4.40 -2.81 15.40
C LEU A 34 4.66 -3.94 14.41
N ILE A 35 5.94 -4.20 14.14
CA ILE A 35 6.41 -5.27 13.27
C ILE A 35 7.11 -6.33 14.13
N SER A 36 6.80 -7.60 13.87
CA SER A 36 7.41 -8.71 14.60
C SER A 36 8.87 -8.92 14.20
N THR A 37 9.75 -8.83 15.19
CA THR A 37 11.18 -9.16 15.05
C THR A 37 11.51 -10.37 15.92
N PRO A 38 12.65 -11.05 15.71
CA PRO A 38 13.11 -12.13 16.58
C PRO A 38 13.29 -11.72 18.05
N ARG A 39 13.40 -10.41 18.32
CA ARG A 39 13.59 -9.84 19.67
C ARG A 39 12.30 -9.25 20.27
N GLY A 40 11.16 -9.44 19.61
CA GLY A 40 9.87 -8.86 19.99
C GLY A 40 9.35 -7.85 18.97
N GLU A 41 8.21 -7.24 19.28
CA GLU A 41 7.55 -6.26 18.42
C GLU A 41 8.27 -4.91 18.46
N VAL A 42 8.56 -4.33 17.31
CA VAL A 42 9.25 -3.02 17.19
C VAL A 42 8.43 -2.09 16.30
N PRO A 43 8.20 -0.81 16.68
CA PRO A 43 7.55 0.17 15.82
C PRO A 43 8.32 0.37 14.52
N ILE A 44 7.63 0.43 13.39
CA ILE A 44 8.25 0.46 12.08
C ILE A 44 9.22 1.62 11.87
N GLU A 45 8.96 2.79 12.46
CA GLU A 45 9.84 3.96 12.37
C GLU A 45 11.17 3.80 13.12
N ARG A 46 11.33 2.71 13.90
CA ARG A 46 12.58 2.36 14.59
C ARG A 46 13.36 1.25 13.92
N ILE A 47 12.80 0.61 12.89
CA ILE A 47 13.48 -0.42 12.11
C ILE A 47 14.47 0.28 11.17
N GLY A 48 15.68 -0.27 11.07
CA GLY A 48 16.76 0.18 10.19
C GLY A 48 17.13 -0.87 9.14
N VAL A 49 17.88 -0.45 8.11
CA VAL A 49 18.55 -1.39 7.19
C VAL A 49 19.51 -2.26 7.99
N GLY A 50 19.50 -3.58 7.73
CA GLY A 50 20.27 -4.56 8.49
C GLY A 50 19.53 -5.16 9.70
N ASP A 51 18.40 -4.58 10.13
CA ASP A 51 17.56 -5.23 11.13
C ASP A 51 16.88 -6.47 10.54
N THR A 52 16.54 -7.42 11.41
CA THR A 52 15.92 -8.68 11.01
C THR A 52 14.45 -8.78 11.43
N ILE A 53 13.61 -9.25 10.51
CA ILE A 53 12.15 -9.31 10.64
C ILE A 53 11.68 -10.76 10.47
N VAL A 54 10.66 -11.14 11.24
CA VAL A 54 10.00 -12.44 11.07
C VAL A 54 9.12 -12.39 9.82
N THR A 55 9.40 -13.30 8.87
CA THR A 55 8.61 -13.46 7.64
C THR A 55 7.91 -14.81 7.62
N ARG A 56 6.84 -14.92 6.84
CA ARG A 56 6.03 -16.14 6.74
C ARG A 56 6.75 -17.29 6.03
N ASP A 57 7.44 -16.99 4.94
CA ASP A 57 7.86 -18.01 3.96
C ASP A 57 9.34 -18.37 4.08
N ASN A 58 10.18 -17.39 4.42
CA ASN A 58 11.64 -17.53 4.37
C ASN A 58 12.28 -17.37 5.77
N GLY A 59 11.49 -17.47 6.85
CA GLY A 59 11.97 -17.31 8.21
C GLY A 59 12.39 -15.87 8.52
N VAL A 60 13.51 -15.70 9.22
CA VAL A 60 14.00 -14.36 9.60
C VAL A 60 14.78 -13.75 8.44
N GLN A 61 14.38 -12.58 7.96
CA GLN A 61 15.00 -11.90 6.81
C GLN A 61 15.51 -10.50 7.18
N GLU A 62 16.60 -10.08 6.53
CA GLU A 62 17.23 -8.79 6.75
C GLU A 62 16.58 -7.69 5.90
N VAL A 63 16.25 -6.56 6.53
CA VAL A 63 15.75 -5.38 5.83
C VAL A 63 16.86 -4.79 4.97
N ARG A 64 16.61 -4.71 3.66
CA ARG A 64 17.55 -4.22 2.65
C ARG A 64 17.37 -2.75 2.34
N TRP A 65 16.16 -2.24 2.49
CA TRP A 65 15.86 -0.83 2.28
C TRP A 65 14.63 -0.40 3.07
N ILE A 66 14.63 0.88 3.46
CA ILE A 66 13.51 1.53 4.13
C ILE A 66 13.17 2.82 3.39
N GLY A 67 11.96 2.85 2.85
CA GLY A 67 11.42 4.05 2.22
C GLY A 67 10.58 4.86 3.19
N ARG A 68 10.62 6.18 3.06
CA ARG A 68 9.77 7.09 3.82
C ARG A 68 9.19 8.17 2.92
N LYS A 69 7.89 8.40 3.02
CA LYS A 69 7.21 9.51 2.33
C LYS A 69 6.16 10.15 3.22
N THR A 70 6.28 11.46 3.45
CA THR A 70 5.28 12.24 4.18
C THR A 70 4.40 13.00 3.20
N LEU A 71 3.09 12.92 3.39
CA LEU A 71 2.08 13.66 2.63
C LEU A 71 1.38 14.63 3.58
N SER A 72 1.24 15.88 3.16
CA SER A 72 0.55 16.92 3.92
C SER A 72 -0.20 17.89 2.99
N GLY A 73 -1.12 18.68 3.54
CA GLY A 73 -1.71 19.82 2.85
C GLY A 73 -2.68 19.48 1.71
N PRO A 74 -2.66 20.23 0.59
CA PRO A 74 -3.65 20.10 -0.49
C PRO A 74 -3.83 18.68 -1.03
N ALA A 75 -2.76 17.89 -1.12
CA ALA A 75 -2.81 16.53 -1.64
C ALA A 75 -3.80 15.65 -0.84
N LEU A 76 -3.76 15.72 0.50
CA LEU A 76 -4.69 14.99 1.36
C LEU A 76 -6.09 15.59 1.36
N ARG A 77 -6.22 16.91 1.18
CA ARG A 77 -7.54 17.57 1.13
C ARG A 77 -8.33 17.22 -0.13
N PHE A 78 -7.65 17.09 -1.26
CA PHE A 78 -8.30 16.90 -2.56
C PHE A 78 -8.32 15.44 -3.04
N ASP A 79 -7.49 14.56 -2.47
CA ASP A 79 -7.44 13.15 -2.88
C ASP A 79 -7.59 12.17 -1.71
N THR A 80 -8.83 11.75 -1.46
CA THR A 80 -9.17 10.73 -0.45
C THR A 80 -8.59 9.35 -0.75
N ARG A 81 -8.07 9.11 -1.96
CA ARG A 81 -7.39 7.85 -2.32
C ARG A 81 -6.00 7.76 -1.71
N LEU A 82 -5.50 8.84 -1.11
CA LEU A 82 -4.25 8.92 -0.36
C LEU A 82 -4.44 8.75 1.15
N HIS A 83 -5.69 8.67 1.62
CA HIS A 83 -6.01 8.55 3.04
C HIS A 83 -5.75 7.12 3.54
N PRO A 84 -5.16 6.94 4.73
CA PRO A 84 -5.00 5.62 5.34
C PRO A 84 -6.31 4.86 5.46
N VAL A 85 -6.18 3.54 5.44
CA VAL A 85 -7.24 2.62 5.87
C VAL A 85 -6.87 2.10 7.24
N ARG A 86 -7.77 2.31 8.22
CA ARG A 86 -7.70 1.69 9.54
C ARG A 86 -8.48 0.39 9.50
N ILE A 87 -7.83 -0.67 9.97
CA ILE A 87 -8.39 -2.00 10.17
C ILE A 87 -8.35 -2.24 11.66
N ARG A 88 -9.53 -2.23 12.30
CA ARG A 88 -9.63 -2.36 13.75
C ARG A 88 -9.21 -3.75 14.22
N ALA A 89 -8.78 -3.84 15.48
CA ALA A 89 -8.51 -5.12 16.11
C ALA A 89 -9.70 -6.10 15.92
N GLY A 90 -9.41 -7.33 15.52
CA GLY A 90 -10.41 -8.38 15.25
C GLY A 90 -11.24 -8.20 13.97
N ALA A 91 -10.97 -7.21 13.11
CA ALA A 91 -11.77 -6.96 11.91
C ALA A 91 -11.53 -7.97 10.75
N LEU A 92 -10.44 -8.73 10.78
CA LEU A 92 -10.07 -9.72 9.77
C LEU A 92 -10.31 -11.17 10.22
N GLY A 93 -10.80 -11.37 11.44
CA GLY A 93 -10.99 -12.67 12.06
C GLY A 93 -10.76 -12.58 13.57
N PRO A 94 -11.00 -13.68 14.33
CA PRO A 94 -10.71 -13.72 15.76
C PRO A 94 -9.27 -13.28 16.03
N ASP A 95 -9.12 -12.25 16.85
CA ASP A 95 -7.84 -11.66 17.27
C ASP A 95 -6.94 -11.14 16.12
N LEU A 96 -7.51 -10.85 14.93
CA LEU A 96 -6.78 -10.37 13.76
C LEU A 96 -7.37 -9.06 13.17
N PRO A 97 -6.56 -8.00 13.01
CA PRO A 97 -5.27 -7.80 13.67
C PRO A 97 -5.42 -7.80 15.20
N ALA A 98 -4.34 -8.02 15.92
CA ALA A 98 -4.33 -7.99 17.39
C ALA A 98 -4.50 -6.56 17.95
N ARG A 99 -4.15 -5.55 17.15
CA ARG A 99 -4.36 -4.12 17.43
C ARG A 99 -4.83 -3.41 16.16
N ASP A 100 -5.32 -2.18 16.31
CA ASP A 100 -5.69 -1.36 15.16
C ASP A 100 -4.48 -1.18 14.22
N LEU A 101 -4.63 -1.59 12.96
CA LEU A 101 -3.63 -1.48 11.92
C LEU A 101 -4.00 -0.37 10.94
N CYS A 102 -3.15 0.64 10.81
CA CYS A 102 -3.29 1.72 9.83
C CYS A 102 -2.28 1.54 8.70
N VAL A 103 -2.77 1.47 7.46
CA VAL A 103 -1.93 1.24 6.27
C VAL A 103 -2.39 2.09 5.09
N SER A 104 -1.56 2.20 4.06
CA SER A 104 -1.95 2.82 2.80
C SER A 104 -3.09 2.04 2.13
N PRO A 105 -3.94 2.69 1.31
CA PRO A 105 -5.08 2.03 0.64
C PRO A 105 -4.72 0.80 -0.21
N ASN A 106 -3.54 0.78 -0.81
CA ASN A 106 -3.12 -0.33 -1.67
C ASN A 106 -2.39 -1.44 -0.90
N HIS A 107 -1.97 -1.18 0.33
CA HIS A 107 -1.28 -2.14 1.19
C HIS A 107 -2.04 -3.45 1.26
N ARG A 108 -1.33 -4.56 1.05
CA ARG A 108 -1.96 -5.86 0.93
C ARG A 108 -1.87 -6.64 2.23
N LEU A 109 -3.01 -7.19 2.62
CA LEU A 109 -3.16 -8.08 3.76
C LEU A 109 -3.27 -9.51 3.24
N LEU A 110 -2.61 -10.44 3.93
CA LEU A 110 -2.76 -11.85 3.66
C LEU A 110 -4.06 -12.34 4.29
N LEU A 111 -4.94 -12.90 3.48
CA LEU A 111 -6.07 -13.69 3.95
C LEU A 111 -5.73 -15.16 3.79
N VAL A 112 -6.09 -15.94 4.80
CA VAL A 112 -5.87 -17.39 4.85
C VAL A 112 -7.24 -18.06 4.97
N GLY A 113 -7.55 -19.00 4.06
CA GLY A 113 -8.78 -19.77 4.10
C GLY A 113 -9.22 -20.29 2.73
N GLU A 114 -10.31 -21.05 2.74
CA GLU A 114 -11.00 -21.45 1.51
C GLU A 114 -11.77 -20.23 0.97
N HIS A 115 -11.34 -19.72 -0.17
CA HIS A 115 -12.04 -18.65 -0.86
C HIS A 115 -12.56 -19.16 -2.19
N PRO A 116 -13.79 -18.79 -2.61
CA PRO A 116 -14.35 -19.22 -3.89
C PRO A 116 -13.51 -18.79 -5.11
N GLU A 117 -12.68 -17.76 -4.93
CA GLU A 117 -11.80 -17.19 -5.96
C GLU A 117 -10.41 -17.85 -5.99
N LEU A 118 -10.16 -18.83 -5.12
CA LEU A 118 -8.92 -19.59 -5.05
C LEU A 118 -9.02 -20.88 -5.86
N ASP A 119 -7.98 -21.17 -6.64
CA ASP A 119 -7.84 -22.47 -7.29
C ASP A 119 -7.70 -23.56 -6.22
N ALA A 120 -8.09 -24.80 -6.57
CA ALA A 120 -7.94 -25.94 -5.67
C ALA A 120 -6.48 -26.10 -5.22
N GLY A 121 -6.21 -25.84 -3.94
CA GLY A 121 -4.87 -25.90 -3.33
C GLY A 121 -4.22 -24.55 -3.03
N GLU A 122 -4.80 -23.43 -3.48
CA GLU A 122 -4.44 -22.11 -2.97
C GLU A 122 -5.30 -21.82 -1.73
N SER A 123 -4.67 -21.51 -0.59
CA SER A 123 -5.34 -21.14 0.66
C SER A 123 -4.98 -19.73 1.14
N GLU A 124 -4.21 -18.99 0.35
CA GLU A 124 -3.63 -17.71 0.75
C GLU A 124 -3.65 -16.69 -0.40
N VAL A 125 -4.19 -15.51 -0.11
CA VAL A 125 -4.28 -14.40 -1.08
C VAL A 125 -3.95 -13.08 -0.45
N PHE A 126 -3.49 -12.17 -1.30
CA PHE A 126 -3.43 -10.76 -0.96
C PHE A 126 -4.71 -10.03 -1.31
N VAL A 127 -5.19 -9.21 -0.38
CA VAL A 127 -6.26 -8.23 -0.60
C VAL A 127 -5.75 -6.83 -0.23
N SER A 128 -5.94 -5.85 -1.11
CA SER A 128 -5.62 -4.45 -0.75
C SER A 128 -6.59 -3.93 0.31
N ALA A 129 -6.10 -3.16 1.28
CA ALA A 129 -6.89 -2.59 2.37
C ALA A 129 -8.13 -1.81 1.87
N LYS A 130 -8.00 -1.05 0.78
CA LYS A 130 -9.12 -0.31 0.17
C LYS A 130 -10.24 -1.22 -0.33
N HIS A 131 -9.92 -2.46 -0.71
CA HIS A 131 -10.90 -3.45 -1.13
C HIS A 131 -11.61 -4.11 0.07
N LEU A 132 -11.26 -3.75 1.30
CA LEU A 132 -11.97 -4.12 2.52
C LEU A 132 -12.85 -2.98 3.08
N LEU A 133 -12.69 -1.74 2.62
CA LEU A 133 -13.50 -0.58 3.07
C LEU A 133 -15.01 -0.84 3.00
N GLY A 134 -15.70 -0.72 4.12
CA GLY A 134 -17.13 -1.00 4.24
C GLY A 134 -17.46 -2.38 4.80
N THR A 135 -16.45 -3.23 5.09
CA THR A 135 -16.62 -4.32 6.04
C THR A 135 -16.60 -3.78 7.47
N ARG A 136 -17.15 -4.55 8.42
CA ARG A 136 -17.19 -4.17 9.84
C ARG A 136 -15.77 -3.96 10.37
N GLY A 137 -15.50 -2.78 10.93
CA GLY A 137 -14.20 -2.46 11.53
C GLY A 137 -13.13 -2.00 10.54
N VAL A 138 -13.44 -1.83 9.25
CA VAL A 138 -12.51 -1.30 8.24
C VAL A 138 -12.99 0.02 7.68
N GLU A 139 -12.24 1.09 7.94
CA GLU A 139 -12.64 2.46 7.63
C GLU A 139 -11.49 3.29 7.10
N ARG A 140 -11.83 4.35 6.35
CA ARG A 140 -10.85 5.33 5.90
C ARG A 140 -10.65 6.36 7.01
N VAL A 141 -9.40 6.74 7.26
CA VAL A 141 -9.03 7.77 8.24
C VAL A 141 -8.67 9.03 7.48
N GLU A 142 -9.27 10.16 7.82
CA GLU A 142 -8.91 11.47 7.26
C GLU A 142 -7.76 12.08 8.07
N PRO A 143 -6.54 12.18 7.50
CA PRO A 143 -5.40 12.74 8.21
C PRO A 143 -5.17 14.21 7.83
N VAL A 144 -4.64 15.00 8.77
CA VAL A 144 -4.06 16.32 8.46
C VAL A 144 -2.70 16.16 7.77
N GLU A 145 -1.95 15.16 8.20
CA GLU A 145 -0.66 14.72 7.66
C GLU A 145 -0.54 13.21 7.86
N VAL A 146 0.10 12.52 6.91
CA VAL A 146 0.44 11.10 7.05
C VAL A 146 1.87 10.85 6.60
N THR A 147 2.61 10.07 7.38
CA THR A 147 3.89 9.49 6.94
C THR A 147 3.68 8.02 6.60
N TYR A 148 4.25 7.61 5.47
CA TYR A 148 4.21 6.27 4.95
C TYR A 148 5.60 5.67 4.92
N LEU A 149 5.73 4.46 5.46
CA LEU A 149 7.00 3.72 5.59
C LEU A 149 6.96 2.41 4.82
N HIS A 150 8.10 2.02 4.25
CA HIS A 150 8.29 0.83 3.42
C HIS A 150 9.40 -0.04 3.98
N LEU A 151 9.24 -1.36 3.89
CA LEU A 151 10.31 -2.33 4.18
C LEU A 151 10.54 -3.16 2.93
N MET A 152 11.75 -3.19 2.38
CA MET A 152 12.11 -4.07 1.27
C MET A 152 13.16 -5.07 1.74
N PHE A 153 13.06 -6.30 1.22
CA PHE A 153 13.99 -7.40 1.43
C PHE A 153 14.56 -7.86 0.08
N ASP A 154 15.46 -8.85 0.06
CA ASP A 154 15.99 -9.42 -1.19
C ASP A 154 14.87 -10.01 -2.07
N ARG A 155 13.86 -10.57 -1.40
CA ARG A 155 12.64 -11.13 -2.00
C ARG A 155 11.44 -10.37 -1.51
N HIS A 156 10.32 -10.57 -2.19
CA HIS A 156 9.06 -10.07 -1.70
C HIS A 156 8.59 -10.95 -0.54
N GLU A 157 8.54 -10.40 0.67
CA GLU A 157 8.21 -11.11 1.90
C GLU A 157 6.80 -10.77 2.42
N VAL A 158 6.24 -11.71 3.18
CA VAL A 158 5.05 -11.48 4.02
C VAL A 158 5.50 -11.30 5.46
N VAL A 159 5.22 -10.14 6.05
CA VAL A 159 5.67 -9.74 7.40
C VAL A 159 4.51 -9.75 8.38
N LEU A 160 4.81 -9.97 9.66
CA LEU A 160 3.80 -9.92 10.72
C LEU A 160 3.73 -8.51 11.32
N SER A 161 2.63 -7.81 11.09
CA SER A 161 2.37 -6.43 11.53
C SER A 161 1.09 -6.37 12.38
N GLU A 162 1.18 -5.87 13.61
CA GLU A 162 0.06 -5.85 14.58
C GLU A 162 -0.65 -7.21 14.70
N GLY A 163 0.11 -8.31 14.63
CA GLY A 163 -0.42 -9.67 14.65
C GLY A 163 -1.09 -10.15 13.35
N ALA A 164 -1.22 -9.32 12.32
CA ALA A 164 -1.73 -9.71 11.00
C ALA A 164 -0.61 -9.82 9.95
N TRP A 165 -0.73 -10.77 9.04
CA TRP A 165 0.22 -10.95 7.93
C TRP A 165 -0.03 -9.92 6.82
N THR A 166 1.01 -9.19 6.43
CA THR A 166 0.95 -8.12 5.43
C THR A 166 2.13 -8.18 4.46
N GLU A 167 1.98 -7.52 3.33
CA GLU A 167 2.97 -7.44 2.27
C GLU A 167 4.13 -6.47 2.61
N SER A 168 5.37 -6.86 2.30
CA SER A 168 6.53 -5.96 2.24
C SER A 168 6.56 -5.15 0.93
N PHE A 169 7.50 -4.22 0.76
CA PHE A 169 7.60 -3.46 -0.48
C PHE A 169 8.03 -4.34 -1.65
N HIS A 170 7.16 -4.43 -2.67
CA HIS A 170 7.46 -5.06 -3.94
C HIS A 170 7.78 -3.99 -5.00
N PRO A 171 9.00 -3.94 -5.56
CA PRO A 171 9.43 -2.89 -6.48
C PRO A 171 8.88 -3.07 -7.91
N THR A 172 7.56 -3.03 -8.10
CA THR A 172 6.97 -2.95 -9.44
C THR A 172 7.19 -1.56 -10.03
N ASP A 173 7.00 -1.42 -11.36
CA ASP A 173 7.07 -0.12 -12.05
C ASP A 173 6.14 0.90 -11.36
N GLU A 174 4.91 0.49 -11.05
CA GLU A 174 3.92 1.36 -10.40
C GLU A 174 4.31 1.70 -8.95
N ALA A 175 4.92 0.76 -8.22
CA ALA A 175 5.33 0.98 -6.83
C ALA A 175 6.50 1.97 -6.75
N LEU A 176 7.45 1.89 -7.69
CA LEU A 176 8.59 2.80 -7.79
C LEU A 176 8.15 4.23 -8.14
N ASP A 177 7.28 4.40 -9.13
CA ASP A 177 6.74 5.73 -9.48
C ASP A 177 5.99 6.36 -8.32
N ALA A 178 5.24 5.55 -7.59
CA ALA A 178 4.41 5.98 -6.49
C ALA A 178 5.22 6.29 -5.21
N ALA A 179 6.36 5.62 -4.99
CA ALA A 179 7.33 5.93 -3.94
C ALA A 179 7.97 7.33 -4.12
N GLY A 180 7.95 7.85 -5.35
CA GLY A 180 8.48 9.17 -5.72
C GLY A 180 9.94 9.12 -6.16
N GLU A 181 10.37 10.19 -6.83
CA GLU A 181 11.67 10.26 -7.51
C GLU A 181 12.85 10.00 -6.57
N ALA A 182 12.91 10.67 -5.42
CA ALA A 182 14.00 10.48 -4.45
C ALA A 182 14.13 9.02 -3.96
N SER A 183 13.01 8.39 -3.57
CA SER A 183 12.99 6.98 -3.13
C SER A 183 13.37 6.03 -4.26
N ARG A 184 12.91 6.32 -5.49
CA ARG A 184 13.21 5.52 -6.68
C ARG A 184 14.70 5.62 -7.06
N ASP A 185 15.27 6.81 -7.00
CA ASP A 185 16.67 7.05 -7.32
C ASP A 185 17.59 6.39 -6.30
N GLU A 186 17.26 6.48 -5.00
CA GLU A 186 17.94 5.75 -3.94
C GLU A 186 17.88 4.23 -4.15
N LEU A 187 16.68 3.68 -4.43
CA LEU A 187 16.53 2.26 -4.75
C LEU A 187 17.37 1.82 -5.95
N PHE A 188 17.47 2.67 -6.98
CA PHE A 188 18.29 2.40 -8.16
C PHE A 188 19.80 2.60 -7.95
N GLU A 189 20.21 3.31 -6.90
CA GLU A 189 21.61 3.42 -6.50
C GLU A 189 22.01 2.20 -5.67
N LEU A 190 21.17 1.78 -4.72
CA LEU A 190 21.41 0.62 -3.86
C LEU A 190 21.25 -0.72 -4.60
N PHE A 191 20.31 -0.79 -5.55
CA PHE A 191 20.01 -1.96 -6.36
C PHE A 191 19.97 -1.57 -7.85
N PRO A 192 21.12 -1.39 -8.51
CA PRO A 192 21.18 -0.96 -9.91
C PRO A 192 20.39 -1.87 -10.86
N GLU A 193 20.26 -3.15 -10.53
CA GLU A 193 19.47 -4.10 -11.32
C GLU A 193 17.98 -3.78 -11.31
N LEU A 194 17.47 -3.04 -10.31
CA LEU A 194 16.10 -2.55 -10.30
C LEU A 194 15.85 -1.50 -11.39
N ARG A 195 16.87 -0.96 -12.09
CA ARG A 195 16.65 -0.10 -13.28
C ARG A 195 16.13 -0.89 -14.48
N ASP A 196 16.41 -2.18 -14.55
CA ASP A 196 15.94 -3.05 -15.62
C ASP A 196 14.51 -3.55 -15.36
N ALA A 197 13.60 -3.24 -16.29
CA ALA A 197 12.20 -3.68 -16.22
C ALA A 197 12.07 -5.20 -16.29
N ALA A 198 12.98 -5.91 -16.97
CA ALA A 198 12.94 -7.37 -17.02
C ALA A 198 13.27 -7.96 -15.64
N THR A 199 14.31 -7.46 -14.97
CA THR A 199 14.66 -7.82 -13.58
C THR A 199 13.53 -7.54 -12.59
N ARG A 200 12.82 -6.42 -12.72
CA ARG A 200 11.65 -6.14 -11.87
C ARG A 200 10.50 -7.12 -12.11
N ARG A 201 10.27 -7.55 -13.36
CA ARG A 201 9.22 -8.52 -13.71
C ARG A 201 9.52 -9.96 -13.28
N THR A 202 10.79 -10.32 -13.11
CA THR A 202 11.18 -11.65 -12.63
C THR A 202 11.04 -11.80 -11.12
N ARG A 203 11.05 -10.69 -10.36
CA ARG A 203 10.72 -10.69 -8.93
C ARG A 203 9.23 -11.04 -8.77
N ARG A 204 8.96 -12.25 -8.30
CA ARG A 204 7.58 -12.75 -8.09
C ARG A 204 7.00 -12.18 -6.81
N ALA A 205 5.71 -11.85 -6.84
CA ALA A 205 5.00 -11.53 -5.61
C ALA A 205 4.86 -12.79 -4.73
N ALA A 206 4.93 -12.65 -3.40
CA ALA A 206 4.79 -13.77 -2.48
C ALA A 206 3.46 -14.52 -2.67
N ARG A 207 2.37 -13.80 -2.96
CA ARG A 207 1.05 -14.37 -3.23
C ARG A 207 0.35 -13.63 -4.38
N ARG A 208 -0.66 -14.30 -4.97
CA ARG A 208 -1.60 -13.67 -5.89
C ARG A 208 -2.39 -12.59 -5.17
N THR A 209 -2.65 -11.48 -5.86
CA THR A 209 -3.48 -10.38 -5.36
C THR A 209 -4.85 -10.43 -6.01
N LEU A 210 -5.90 -10.39 -5.19
CA LEU A 210 -7.27 -10.29 -5.67
C LEU A 210 -7.55 -8.93 -6.31
N ALA A 211 -8.17 -8.95 -7.48
CA ALA A 211 -8.77 -7.78 -8.10
C ALA A 211 -9.96 -7.27 -7.29
N ALA A 212 -10.38 -6.03 -7.55
CA ALA A 212 -11.48 -5.40 -6.83
C ALA A 212 -12.81 -6.16 -6.94
N GLY A 213 -13.05 -6.86 -8.07
CA GLY A 213 -14.24 -7.67 -8.28
C GLY A 213 -14.26 -8.93 -7.40
N GLU A 214 -13.14 -9.64 -7.35
CA GLU A 214 -12.96 -10.87 -6.54
C GLU A 214 -13.04 -10.54 -5.05
N ALA A 215 -12.38 -9.46 -4.62
CA ALA A 215 -12.37 -9.03 -3.21
C ALA A 215 -13.76 -8.65 -2.67
N LYS A 216 -14.72 -8.27 -3.53
CA LYS A 216 -16.11 -8.01 -3.11
C LYS A 216 -16.80 -9.28 -2.63
N ARG A 217 -16.47 -10.44 -3.19
CA ARG A 217 -17.09 -11.72 -2.82
C ARG A 217 -16.63 -12.24 -1.47
N LEU A 218 -15.52 -11.75 -0.95
CA LEU A 218 -15.07 -12.01 0.43
C LEU A 218 -15.98 -11.39 1.49
N ARG A 219 -16.85 -10.46 1.09
CA ARG A 219 -17.74 -9.70 1.99
C ARG A 219 -19.19 -10.20 2.00
N ALA A 220 -19.51 -11.13 1.10
CA ALA A 220 -20.85 -11.69 0.90
C ALA A 220 -21.01 -12.94 1.78
#